data_AF-A0AAW2HS34-F1
#
_entry.id   AF-A0AAW2HS34-F1
#
_cell.length_a   1.000
_cell.length_b   1.000
_cell.length_c   1.000
_cell.angle_alpha   90.00
_cell.angle_beta   90.00
_cell.angle_gamma   90.00
#
_symmetry.space_group_name_H-M   'P 1'
#
loop_
_entity.id
_entity.type
_entity.pdbx_description
1 polymer ?
#
loop_
_entity_poly.entity_id
_entity_poly.type
_entity_poly.pdbx_seq_one_letter_code
_entity_poly.pdbx_strand_id
1 'polypeptide(L)'
;MTQRRDTKVPSEPKLLGPYDSDEIDVDNEVREQSFHDQLYGEDYGEYNKYYIGIGSWGTAKSVQEDLSDSNFRSLNFLESGATISVLEDLLQELLILKYTIGAPVVSSWDFEYKNLQKRFSGAEAPTRIFPEVDSTPDLTSSLKLQRDRQLLQFVITDTLSSLLGDGTFEAMYRAGKALKQKSMDEQGLLEEVKKNTEYIRELMKKSDEKTRLNDLEERQRDSLLYKLQDDIDDVKLRCRIEEQFVDKWEITRGKQNVMRLRDEEDSYRNQIEDLTTKMVLEKRVNDEMQLYIKSNQMELEEQLEEWMTRYDTEMERRENKILQLKYMRDQTEEEVKRLQSLFDARQNEMKEWIKFRNIWRRRTMASLLIQSWWRGLMVRKKLGPYKVKKKKPGKAAKKA
;
A
#
# COMPACT_ATOMS: atom_id res chain seq x y z
N MET A 1 10.67 52.98 18.93
CA MET A 1 10.13 51.93 19.83
C MET A 1 9.45 50.91 18.95
N THR A 2 10.19 49.89 18.55
CA THR A 2 9.83 48.94 17.49
C THR A 2 9.66 47.58 18.16
N GLN A 3 8.41 47.19 18.45
CA GLN A 3 8.11 45.85 18.92
C GLN A 3 8.01 44.92 17.71
N ARG A 4 9.01 44.05 17.59
CA ARG A 4 9.03 42.89 16.68
C ARG A 4 7.92 41.92 17.11
N ARG A 5 7.06 41.55 16.16
CA ARG A 5 6.18 40.39 16.30
C ARG A 5 6.92 39.18 15.76
N ASP A 6 7.16 38.21 16.64
CA ASP A 6 7.69 36.90 16.31
C ASP A 6 6.68 36.14 15.44
N THR A 7 7.02 35.93 14.17
CA THR A 7 6.33 35.00 13.29
C THR A 7 6.78 33.59 13.63
N LYS A 8 5.92 32.87 14.33
CA LYS A 8 6.03 31.44 14.61
C LYS A 8 5.86 30.68 13.29
N VAL A 9 6.96 30.13 12.78
CA VAL A 9 7.02 29.25 11.61
C VAL A 9 6.16 27.99 11.88
N PRO A 10 5.26 27.58 10.98
CA PRO A 10 4.58 26.29 11.09
C PRO A 10 5.61 25.18 10.86
N SER A 11 5.79 24.35 11.88
CA SER A 11 6.57 23.12 11.82
C SER A 11 6.13 22.24 10.65
N GLU A 12 7.08 21.91 9.79
CA GLU A 12 6.95 20.96 8.69
C GLU A 12 6.32 19.64 9.15
N PRO A 13 5.46 19.01 8.33
CA PRO A 13 5.01 17.66 8.60
C PRO A 13 6.22 16.74 8.47
N LYS A 14 6.58 16.06 9.57
CA LYS A 14 7.56 14.97 9.56
C LYS A 14 7.09 13.94 8.53
N LEU A 15 7.78 13.91 7.39
CA LEU A 15 7.74 12.81 6.44
C LEU A 15 8.08 11.54 7.23
N LEU A 16 7.12 10.62 7.29
CA LEU A 16 7.36 9.24 7.69
C LEU A 16 8.48 8.71 6.78
N GLY A 17 9.56 8.26 7.42
CA GLY A 17 10.73 7.71 6.76
C GLY A 17 10.40 6.49 5.91
N PRO A 18 11.38 6.01 5.13
CA PRO A 18 11.19 4.92 4.19
C PRO A 18 10.71 3.69 4.96
N TYR A 19 9.76 2.97 4.36
CA TYR A 19 9.49 1.58 4.72
C TYR A 19 10.82 0.83 4.71
N ASP A 20 11.23 0.32 5.89
CA ASP A 20 12.13 -0.81 5.99
C ASP A 20 11.45 -1.99 5.31
N SER A 21 11.74 -2.11 4.02
CA SER A 21 11.64 -3.37 3.29
C SER A 21 12.96 -4.07 3.54
N ASP A 22 12.88 -5.37 3.79
CA ASP A 22 13.99 -6.32 3.91
C ASP A 22 14.46 -6.60 5.34
N GLU A 23 13.61 -7.33 6.07
CA GLU A 23 14.06 -8.46 6.90
C GLU A 23 13.09 -9.64 6.65
N ILE A 24 13.21 -10.24 5.45
CA ILE A 24 12.80 -11.62 5.22
C ILE A 24 13.90 -12.47 5.84
N ASP A 25 13.86 -12.63 7.16
CA ASP A 25 14.82 -13.48 7.87
C ASP A 25 14.17 -14.85 8.15
N VAL A 26 14.30 -15.72 7.14
CA VAL A 26 14.75 -17.14 7.12
C VAL A 26 14.22 -18.16 8.16
N ASP A 27 13.55 -17.76 9.24
CA ASP A 27 13.10 -18.70 10.28
C ASP A 27 11.85 -19.51 9.90
N ASN A 28 11.14 -19.13 8.82
CA ASN A 28 9.98 -19.88 8.35
C ASN A 28 10.34 -21.05 7.42
N GLU A 29 11.47 -20.99 6.71
CA GLU A 29 11.95 -22.11 5.87
C GLU A 29 12.53 -23.26 6.71
N VAL A 30 13.16 -22.94 7.85
CA VAL A 30 13.64 -23.96 8.81
C VAL A 30 12.47 -24.65 9.52
N ARG A 31 11.35 -23.94 9.70
CA ARG A 31 10.14 -24.49 10.32
C ARG A 31 9.32 -25.35 9.35
N GLU A 32 9.31 -25.01 8.06
CA GLU A 32 8.69 -25.84 7.02
C GLU A 32 9.52 -27.11 6.71
N GLN A 33 10.85 -27.04 6.73
CA GLN A 33 11.71 -28.23 6.61
C GLN A 33 11.59 -29.15 7.84
N SER A 34 11.46 -28.61 9.05
CA SER A 34 11.23 -29.41 10.27
C SER A 34 9.84 -30.03 10.35
N PHE A 35 8.83 -29.47 9.66
CA PHE A 35 7.47 -30.03 9.62
C PHE A 35 7.33 -31.12 8.55
N HIS A 36 8.10 -31.02 7.46
CA HIS A 36 8.05 -32.01 6.39
C HIS A 36 8.68 -33.35 6.78
N ASP A 37 9.71 -33.34 7.66
CA ASP A 37 10.36 -34.53 8.20
C ASP A 37 9.55 -35.24 9.32
N GLN A 38 8.58 -34.55 9.95
CA GLN A 38 7.72 -35.16 10.98
C GLN A 38 6.44 -35.81 10.45
N LEU A 39 6.01 -35.49 9.22
CA LEU A 39 4.80 -36.05 8.62
C LEU A 39 5.05 -37.21 7.64
N TYR A 40 6.29 -37.37 7.16
CA TYR A 40 6.65 -38.41 6.18
C TYR A 40 7.89 -39.19 6.58
N GLY A 41 8.01 -39.50 7.87
CA GLY A 41 8.94 -40.52 8.37
C GLY A 41 8.65 -41.86 7.70
N GLU A 42 9.54 -42.20 6.79
CA GLU A 42 9.62 -43.43 6.01
C GLU A 42 9.44 -44.68 6.88
N ASP A 43 8.32 -45.37 6.73
CA ASP A 43 8.22 -46.79 7.11
C ASP A 43 7.18 -47.53 6.25
N TYR A 44 7.16 -47.23 4.95
CA TYR A 44 6.52 -48.07 3.94
C TYR A 44 7.57 -49.02 3.36
N GLY A 45 8.05 -49.93 4.20
CA GLY A 45 9.28 -50.65 3.92
C GLY A 45 9.36 -52.10 4.34
N GLU A 46 8.30 -52.76 4.79
CA GLU A 46 8.32 -54.22 4.95
C GLU A 46 6.91 -54.81 5.01
N TYR A 47 6.25 -54.91 3.84
CA TYR A 47 5.27 -55.97 3.60
C TYR A 47 6.03 -57.32 3.54
N ASN A 48 6.64 -57.69 4.66
CA ASN A 48 7.24 -58.99 4.81
C ASN A 48 6.10 -59.98 4.99
N LYS A 49 5.80 -60.61 3.86
CA LYS A 49 5.20 -61.91 3.64
C LYS A 49 5.33 -62.85 4.84
N TYR A 50 4.59 -62.61 5.92
CA TYR A 50 4.32 -63.60 6.95
C TYR A 50 3.33 -64.59 6.33
N TYR A 51 3.88 -65.45 5.47
CA TYR A 51 3.36 -66.78 5.28
C TYR A 51 3.07 -67.29 6.68
N ILE A 52 1.79 -67.56 6.94
CA ILE A 52 1.36 -68.41 8.03
C ILE A 52 2.01 -69.76 7.71
N GLY A 53 3.26 -69.91 8.14
CA GLY A 53 3.88 -71.20 8.30
C GLY A 53 3.06 -71.87 9.37
N ILE A 54 2.03 -72.61 8.94
CA ILE A 54 1.53 -73.76 9.69
C ILE A 54 2.80 -74.50 10.06
N GLY A 55 3.21 -74.36 11.32
CA GLY A 55 4.42 -74.94 11.84
C GLY A 55 4.44 -76.36 11.32
N SER A 56 5.47 -76.67 10.54
CA SER A 56 5.81 -78.02 10.15
C SER A 56 5.66 -78.83 11.42
N TRP A 57 4.60 -79.64 11.50
CA TRP A 57 4.37 -80.57 12.60
C TRP A 57 5.74 -81.15 12.90
N GLY A 58 6.29 -80.83 14.07
CA GLY A 58 7.60 -81.29 14.44
C GLY A 58 7.55 -82.77 14.15
N THR A 59 8.29 -83.21 13.12
CA THR A 59 8.40 -84.61 12.77
C THR A 59 8.84 -85.22 14.07
N ALA A 60 7.91 -85.88 14.77
CA ALA A 60 8.21 -86.64 15.94
C ALA A 60 9.44 -87.41 15.51
N LYS A 61 10.59 -87.14 16.16
CA LYS A 61 11.77 -87.96 15.97
C LYS A 61 11.21 -89.35 16.09
N SER A 62 11.13 -90.06 14.95
CA SER A 62 10.63 -91.41 14.94
C SER A 62 11.70 -92.11 15.74
N VAL A 63 11.41 -92.29 17.02
CA VAL A 63 12.11 -93.22 17.87
C VAL A 63 11.71 -94.58 17.29
N GLN A 64 12.27 -94.89 16.12
CA GLN A 64 12.66 -96.23 15.72
C GLN A 64 13.83 -96.60 16.64
N GLU A 65 13.57 -96.64 17.94
CA GLU A 65 14.35 -97.46 18.86
C GLU A 65 13.65 -98.80 18.89
N ASP A 66 14.28 -99.74 18.20
CA ASP A 66 14.43 -101.13 18.56
C ASP A 66 13.12 -101.86 18.93
N LEU A 67 12.49 -102.42 17.89
CA LEU A 67 11.68 -103.64 17.99
C LEU A 67 12.56 -104.90 17.96
N SER A 68 13.89 -104.74 17.92
CA SER A 68 14.86 -105.82 17.74
C SER A 68 15.47 -106.31 19.05
N ASP A 69 15.26 -105.61 20.16
CA ASP A 69 15.94 -105.90 21.44
C ASP A 69 14.95 -106.35 22.53
N SER A 70 14.21 -107.42 22.24
CA SER A 70 13.53 -108.19 23.27
C SER A 70 13.46 -109.65 22.83
N ASN A 71 14.50 -110.41 23.20
CA ASN A 71 14.42 -111.86 23.27
C ASN A 71 13.38 -112.19 24.35
N PHE A 72 12.10 -112.27 23.96
CA PHE A 72 11.01 -112.59 24.88
C PHE A 72 11.28 -113.98 25.45
N ARG A 73 11.60 -114.06 26.74
CA ARG A 73 11.69 -115.34 27.44
C ARG A 73 10.30 -115.98 27.35
N SER A 74 10.20 -117.08 26.63
CA SER A 74 9.02 -117.96 26.68
C SER A 74 8.82 -118.36 28.14
N LEU A 75 7.64 -118.09 28.69
CA LEU A 75 7.32 -118.49 30.06
C LEU A 75 7.36 -120.02 30.15
N ASN A 76 7.90 -120.57 31.24
CA ASN A 76 7.85 -122.02 31.45
C ASN A 76 6.40 -122.49 31.47
N PHE A 77 6.12 -123.73 31.06
CA PHE A 77 4.75 -124.27 30.98
C PHE A 77 3.92 -124.05 32.26
N LEU A 78 4.55 -124.19 33.43
CA LEU A 78 3.92 -123.94 34.73
C LEU A 78 3.66 -122.45 35.00
N GLU A 79 4.60 -121.59 34.62
CA GLU A 79 4.49 -120.14 34.78
C GLU A 79 3.43 -119.56 33.83
N SER A 80 3.42 -120.03 32.57
CA SER A 80 2.43 -119.71 31.55
C SER A 80 1.02 -120.12 32.01
N GLY A 81 0.85 -121.35 32.51
CA GLY A 81 -0.42 -121.83 33.05
C GLY A 81 -0.93 -121.03 34.27
N ALA A 82 -0.03 -120.67 35.19
CA ALA A 82 -0.39 -119.81 36.32
C ALA A 82 -0.80 -118.40 35.86
N THR A 83 -0.08 -117.82 34.90
CA THR A 83 -0.43 -116.50 34.33
C THR A 83 -1.71 -116.53 33.51
N ILE A 84 -2.00 -117.63 32.79
CA ILE A 84 -3.27 -117.81 32.06
C ILE A 84 -4.43 -117.82 33.03
N SER A 85 -4.35 -118.59 34.13
CA SER A 85 -5.42 -118.63 35.14
C SER A 85 -5.69 -117.24 35.72
N VAL A 86 -4.64 -116.47 36.02
CA VAL A 86 -4.79 -115.10 36.55
C VAL A 86 -5.39 -114.15 35.49
N LEU A 87 -4.97 -114.26 34.23
CA LEU A 87 -5.51 -113.43 33.14
C LEU A 87 -6.96 -113.79 32.79
N GLU A 88 -7.35 -115.06 32.90
CA GLU A 88 -8.73 -115.53 32.74
C GLU A 88 -9.63 -115.00 33.87
N ASP A 89 -9.17 -115.05 35.12
CA ASP A 89 -9.87 -114.46 36.25
C ASP A 89 -10.03 -112.93 36.08
N LEU A 90 -8.97 -112.24 35.66
CA LEU A 90 -9.03 -110.80 35.34
C LEU A 90 -9.99 -110.50 34.19
N LEU A 91 -10.10 -111.37 33.18
CA LEU A 91 -11.08 -111.22 32.10
C LEU A 91 -12.52 -111.33 32.62
N GLN A 92 -12.77 -112.26 33.55
CA GLN A 92 -14.07 -112.42 34.21
C GLN A 92 -14.40 -111.20 35.07
N GLU A 93 -13.44 -110.69 35.84
CA GLU A 93 -13.61 -109.47 36.63
C GLU A 93 -13.89 -108.24 35.75
N LEU A 94 -13.15 -108.07 34.63
CA LEU A 94 -13.42 -107.01 33.67
C LEU A 94 -14.79 -107.19 33.00
N LEU A 95 -15.27 -108.42 32.78
CA LEU A 95 -16.62 -108.68 32.28
C LEU A 95 -17.68 -108.24 33.29
N ILE A 96 -17.48 -108.50 34.58
CA ILE A 96 -18.37 -107.98 35.64
C ILE A 96 -18.37 -106.44 35.61
N LEU A 97 -17.18 -105.84 35.52
CA LEU A 97 -17.01 -104.37 35.45
C LEU A 97 -17.75 -103.75 34.25
N LYS A 98 -17.85 -104.46 33.13
CA LYS A 98 -18.58 -104.01 31.93
C LYS A 98 -20.05 -103.70 32.22
N TYR A 99 -20.69 -104.52 33.06
CA TYR A 99 -22.11 -104.41 33.38
C TYR A 99 -22.39 -103.43 34.52
N THR A 100 -21.38 -103.04 35.29
CA THR A 100 -21.54 -102.11 36.42
C THR A 100 -21.29 -100.64 36.04
N ILE A 101 -20.50 -100.35 35.00
CA ILE A 101 -20.13 -98.97 34.59
C ILE A 101 -21.29 -98.21 33.91
N GLY A 102 -22.31 -98.91 33.39
CA GLY A 102 -23.54 -98.28 32.85
C GLY A 102 -23.36 -97.44 31.58
N ALA A 103 -22.18 -97.48 30.94
CA ALA A 103 -21.86 -96.71 29.73
C ALA A 103 -21.79 -97.59 28.46
N PRO A 104 -22.15 -97.06 27.27
CA PRO A 104 -22.15 -97.81 26.02
C PRO A 104 -20.74 -98.29 25.63
N VAL A 105 -20.68 -99.52 25.14
CA VAL A 105 -19.47 -100.22 24.68
C VAL A 105 -19.07 -99.64 23.31
N VAL A 106 -17.91 -98.99 23.21
CA VAL A 106 -17.41 -98.42 21.95
C VAL A 106 -16.89 -99.55 21.05
N SER A 107 -17.46 -99.74 19.86
CA SER A 107 -17.23 -100.96 19.06
C SER A 107 -15.97 -100.96 18.18
N SER A 108 -15.16 -99.90 18.21
CA SER A 108 -13.96 -99.82 17.37
C SER A 108 -12.77 -99.33 18.17
N TRP A 109 -11.91 -100.25 18.59
CA TRP A 109 -10.58 -99.93 19.09
C TRP A 109 -9.55 -100.59 18.18
N ASP A 110 -8.59 -99.78 17.76
CA ASP A 110 -7.54 -100.16 16.82
C ASP A 110 -6.21 -100.14 17.59
N PHE A 111 -5.48 -101.26 17.56
CA PHE A 111 -4.32 -101.52 18.42
C PHE A 111 -3.03 -100.86 17.89
N GLU A 112 -3.05 -100.38 16.65
CA GLU A 112 -1.90 -99.72 16.04
C GLU A 112 -1.69 -98.31 16.61
N TYR A 113 -0.45 -98.05 17.06
CA TYR A 113 -0.02 -96.69 17.32
C TYR A 113 -0.13 -95.87 16.03
N LYS A 114 -1.08 -94.92 16.01
CA LYS A 114 -1.20 -93.90 14.97
C LYS A 114 -0.50 -92.63 15.44
N ASN A 115 0.35 -92.04 14.59
CA ASN A 115 0.99 -90.74 14.86
C ASN A 115 -0.07 -89.64 15.04
N LEU A 116 0.26 -88.57 15.77
CA LEU A 116 -0.61 -87.40 16.02
C LEU A 116 -1.38 -86.95 14.77
N GLN A 117 -0.67 -86.79 13.65
CA GLN A 117 -1.27 -86.33 12.40
C GLN A 117 -2.33 -87.30 11.86
N LYS A 118 -2.12 -88.62 11.89
CA LYS A 118 -3.12 -89.62 11.46
C LYS A 118 -4.32 -89.74 12.41
N ARG A 119 -4.15 -89.42 13.69
CA ARG A 119 -5.25 -89.42 14.67
C ARG A 119 -6.20 -88.26 14.49
N PHE A 120 -5.65 -87.10 14.13
CA PHE A 120 -6.41 -85.86 14.04
C PHE A 120 -6.69 -85.41 12.59
N SER A 121 -6.12 -86.06 11.57
CA SER A 121 -6.34 -85.72 10.14
C SER A 121 -7.71 -86.12 9.59
N GLY A 122 -8.54 -86.84 10.35
CA GLY A 122 -9.84 -87.37 9.90
C GLY A 122 -11.04 -86.90 10.71
N ALA A 123 -10.88 -85.93 11.62
CA ALA A 123 -12.00 -85.45 12.41
C ALA A 123 -12.72 -84.31 11.67
N GLU A 124 -13.94 -84.57 11.19
CA GLU A 124 -15.01 -83.57 11.27
C GLU A 124 -14.94 -82.93 12.66
N ALA A 125 -15.05 -81.60 12.72
CA ALA A 125 -14.88 -80.80 13.92
C ALA A 125 -15.48 -81.52 15.13
N PRO A 126 -14.73 -81.72 16.24
CA PRO A 126 -15.30 -82.35 17.41
C PRO A 126 -16.51 -81.53 17.82
N THR A 127 -17.70 -82.14 17.75
CA THR A 127 -18.93 -81.58 18.30
C THR A 127 -18.57 -81.09 19.70
N ARG A 128 -18.67 -79.77 19.93
CA ARG A 128 -18.29 -79.10 21.18
C ARG A 128 -18.55 -80.02 22.38
N ILE A 129 -17.48 -80.53 22.99
CA ILE A 129 -17.55 -81.39 24.19
C ILE A 129 -17.84 -80.56 25.46
N PHE A 130 -17.96 -79.23 25.32
CA PHE A 130 -18.50 -78.36 26.36
C PHE A 130 -19.92 -77.94 26.00
N PRO A 131 -20.95 -78.70 26.42
CA PRO A 131 -22.24 -78.12 26.68
C PRO A 131 -22.09 -77.09 27.80
N GLU A 132 -22.78 -75.98 27.62
CA GLU A 132 -23.10 -75.03 28.67
C GLU A 132 -23.59 -75.79 29.92
N VAL A 133 -23.11 -75.36 31.08
CA VAL A 133 -23.26 -76.01 32.37
C VAL A 133 -24.74 -76.27 32.67
N ASP A 134 -25.19 -77.52 32.48
CA ASP A 134 -26.48 -78.01 32.98
C ASP A 134 -26.39 -79.50 33.38
N SER A 135 -26.28 -79.73 34.69
CA SER A 135 -26.92 -80.79 35.49
C SER A 135 -26.92 -82.26 35.01
N THR A 136 -26.00 -82.71 34.15
CA THR A 136 -25.84 -84.13 33.81
C THR A 136 -24.62 -84.73 34.52
N PRO A 137 -24.71 -85.94 35.11
CA PRO A 137 -23.57 -86.56 35.76
C PRO A 137 -22.48 -86.80 34.72
N ASP A 138 -21.25 -86.45 35.07
CA ASP A 138 -20.03 -86.46 34.28
C ASP A 138 -19.78 -87.80 33.54
N LEU A 139 -20.48 -87.98 32.41
CA LEU A 139 -20.45 -89.18 31.57
C LEU A 139 -19.07 -89.38 30.92
N THR A 140 -18.23 -88.34 30.93
CA THR A 140 -16.86 -88.31 30.43
C THR A 140 -15.97 -89.30 31.18
N SER A 141 -16.10 -89.35 32.50
CA SER A 141 -15.32 -90.22 33.38
C SER A 141 -15.75 -91.69 33.24
N SER A 142 -17.05 -91.97 33.12
CA SER A 142 -17.57 -93.33 32.92
C SER A 142 -17.33 -93.87 31.51
N LEU A 143 -17.40 -93.02 30.48
CA LEU A 143 -17.03 -93.38 29.09
C LEU A 143 -15.53 -93.64 28.94
N LYS A 144 -14.69 -92.82 29.59
CA LYS A 144 -13.24 -93.06 29.65
C LYS A 144 -12.96 -94.39 30.34
N LEU A 145 -13.59 -94.64 31.49
CA LEU A 145 -13.42 -95.90 32.23
C LEU A 145 -13.88 -97.10 31.40
N GLN A 146 -15.00 -96.99 30.67
CA GLN A 146 -15.48 -98.05 29.78
C GLN A 146 -14.51 -98.31 28.62
N ARG A 147 -13.91 -97.26 28.06
CA ARG A 147 -12.87 -97.35 27.02
C ARG A 147 -11.59 -97.99 27.54
N ASP A 148 -11.09 -97.56 28.70
CA ASP A 148 -9.89 -98.12 29.33
C ASP A 148 -10.11 -99.59 29.70
N ARG A 149 -11.31 -99.95 30.17
CA ARG A 149 -11.71 -101.34 30.43
C ARG A 149 -11.79 -102.18 29.15
N GLN A 150 -12.28 -101.63 28.03
CA GLN A 150 -12.25 -102.33 26.75
C GLN A 150 -10.82 -102.54 26.26
N LEU A 151 -9.97 -101.53 26.36
CA LEU A 151 -8.55 -101.64 26.03
C LEU A 151 -7.90 -102.76 26.85
N LEU A 152 -8.11 -102.78 28.16
CA LEU A 152 -7.60 -103.84 29.04
C LEU A 152 -8.16 -105.21 28.65
N GLN A 153 -9.46 -105.31 28.35
CA GLN A 153 -10.04 -106.57 27.89
C GLN A 153 -9.37 -107.06 26.60
N PHE A 154 -9.21 -106.20 25.59
CA PHE A 154 -8.59 -106.56 24.32
C PHE A 154 -7.12 -106.94 24.48
N VAL A 155 -6.35 -106.16 25.24
CA VAL A 155 -4.94 -106.45 25.56
C VAL A 155 -4.84 -107.80 26.28
N ILE A 156 -5.69 -108.05 27.28
CA ILE A 156 -5.68 -109.31 28.04
C ILE A 156 -6.07 -110.50 27.15
N THR A 157 -7.10 -110.37 26.31
CA THR A 157 -7.47 -111.44 25.36
C THR A 157 -6.37 -111.72 24.35
N ASP A 158 -5.67 -110.70 23.86
CA ASP A 158 -4.59 -110.84 22.88
C ASP A 158 -3.31 -111.40 23.53
N THR A 159 -3.08 -111.08 24.80
CA THR A 159 -2.01 -111.71 25.59
C THR A 159 -2.30 -113.16 25.93
N LEU A 160 -3.57 -113.50 26.21
CA LEU A 160 -4.01 -114.87 26.45
C LEU A 160 -3.84 -115.73 25.20
N SER A 161 -4.24 -115.24 24.03
CA SER A 161 -4.03 -115.94 22.76
C SER A 161 -2.54 -116.10 22.43
N SER A 162 -1.72 -115.08 22.70
CA SER A 162 -0.26 -115.14 22.51
C SER A 162 0.43 -116.09 23.49
N LEU A 163 -0.06 -116.19 24.74
CA LEU A 163 0.45 -117.13 25.74
C LEU A 163 0.05 -118.58 25.45
N LEU A 164 -1.16 -118.80 24.93
CA LEU A 164 -1.68 -120.12 24.56
C LEU A 164 -0.99 -120.69 23.32
N GLY A 165 -0.62 -119.82 22.38
CA GLY A 165 0.06 -120.18 21.13
C GLY A 165 1.57 -120.33 21.32
N ASP A 166 2.25 -119.22 21.56
CA ASP A 166 3.72 -119.13 21.50
C ASP A 166 4.37 -118.98 22.88
N GLY A 167 3.58 -118.91 23.97
CA GLY A 167 4.08 -118.75 25.34
C GLY A 167 4.72 -117.39 25.63
N THR A 168 4.41 -116.37 24.80
CA THR A 168 5.03 -115.03 24.87
C THR A 168 4.01 -113.96 25.28
N PHE A 169 4.51 -112.91 25.95
CA PHE A 169 3.71 -111.77 26.41
C PHE A 169 3.87 -110.53 25.51
N GLU A 170 4.28 -110.74 24.25
CA GLU A 170 4.65 -109.67 23.31
C GLU A 170 3.50 -108.68 23.05
N ALA A 171 2.25 -109.17 22.98
CA ALA A 171 1.06 -108.33 22.84
C ALA A 171 0.96 -107.26 23.95
N MET A 172 1.21 -107.63 25.21
CA MET A 172 1.17 -106.68 26.34
C MET A 172 2.27 -105.63 26.23
N TYR A 173 3.47 -106.06 25.83
CA TYR A 173 4.63 -105.18 25.70
C TYR A 173 4.45 -104.17 24.57
N ARG A 174 3.96 -104.61 23.40
CA ARG A 174 3.60 -103.73 22.28
C ARG A 174 2.52 -102.72 22.68
N ALA A 175 1.48 -103.15 23.39
CA ALA A 175 0.44 -102.25 23.92
C ALA A 175 1.01 -101.20 24.88
N GLY A 176 1.88 -101.62 25.80
CA GLY A 176 2.55 -100.73 26.76
C GLY A 176 3.44 -99.69 26.08
N LYS A 177 4.24 -100.09 25.08
CA LYS A 177 5.08 -99.19 24.29
C LYS A 177 4.24 -98.18 23.48
N ALA A 178 3.16 -98.64 22.85
CA ALA A 178 2.22 -97.78 22.12
C ALA A 178 1.51 -96.77 23.03
N LEU A 179 1.11 -97.18 24.24
CA LEU A 179 0.47 -96.31 25.23
C LEU A 179 1.46 -95.28 25.79
N LYS A 180 2.71 -95.69 26.04
CA LYS A 180 3.79 -94.79 26.48
C LYS A 180 4.11 -93.74 25.41
N GLN A 181 4.23 -94.14 24.14
CA GLN A 181 4.46 -93.20 23.04
C GLN A 181 3.29 -92.24 22.87
N LYS A 182 2.04 -92.73 22.97
CA LYS A 182 0.83 -91.89 22.99
C LYS A 182 0.87 -90.85 24.11
N SER A 183 1.25 -91.25 25.32
CA SER A 183 1.37 -90.33 26.45
C SER A 183 2.45 -89.26 26.23
N MET A 184 3.58 -89.62 25.61
CA MET A 184 4.65 -88.68 25.29
C MET A 184 4.22 -87.67 24.22
N ASP A 185 3.54 -88.13 23.17
CA ASP A 185 3.00 -87.27 22.11
C ASP A 185 1.94 -86.29 22.64
N GLU A 186 1.04 -86.77 23.51
CA GLU A 186 0.03 -85.95 24.17
C GLU A 186 0.66 -84.87 25.05
N GLN A 187 1.72 -85.23 25.79
CA GLN A 187 2.46 -84.28 26.61
C GLN A 187 3.20 -83.23 25.76
N GLY A 188 3.83 -83.64 24.66
CA GLY A 188 4.47 -82.73 23.71
C GLY A 188 3.48 -81.75 23.07
N LEU A 189 2.30 -82.25 22.66
CA LEU A 189 1.23 -81.40 22.13
C LEU A 189 0.73 -80.41 23.19
N LEU A 190 0.58 -80.84 24.44
CA LEU A 190 0.15 -79.97 25.54
C LEU A 190 1.16 -78.83 25.78
N GLU A 191 2.46 -79.12 25.69
CA GLU A 191 3.52 -78.10 25.80
C GLU A 191 3.51 -77.13 24.62
N GLU A 192 3.30 -77.60 23.40
CA GLU A 192 3.19 -76.76 22.22
C GLU A 192 1.93 -75.87 22.26
N VAL A 193 0.80 -76.42 22.69
CA VAL A 193 -0.43 -75.65 22.92
C VAL A 193 -0.18 -74.56 23.97
N LYS A 194 0.49 -74.88 25.09
CA LYS A 194 0.85 -73.86 26.09
C LYS A 194 1.69 -72.74 25.48
N LYS A 195 2.77 -73.08 24.76
CA LYS A 195 3.62 -72.09 24.08
C LYS A 195 2.84 -71.24 23.06
N ASN A 196 1.99 -71.85 22.25
CA ASN A 196 1.16 -71.13 21.28
C ASN A 196 0.14 -70.22 21.98
N THR A 197 -0.48 -70.65 23.08
CA THR A 197 -1.41 -69.80 23.83
C THR A 197 -0.71 -68.61 24.48
N GLU A 198 0.51 -68.79 24.97
CA GLU A 198 1.35 -67.70 25.48
C GLU A 198 1.72 -66.73 24.35
N TYR A 199 2.15 -67.24 23.21
CA TYR A 199 2.49 -66.42 22.04
C TYR A 199 1.30 -65.63 21.49
N ILE A 200 0.11 -66.25 21.38
CA ILE A 200 -1.12 -65.55 20.99
C ILE A 200 -1.45 -64.45 21.99
N ARG A 201 -1.31 -64.72 23.30
CA ARG A 201 -1.56 -63.71 24.34
C ARG A 201 -0.59 -62.53 24.23
N GLU A 202 0.67 -62.76 23.90
CA GLU A 202 1.65 -61.69 23.66
C GLU A 202 1.31 -60.89 22.41
N LEU A 203 0.92 -61.54 21.32
CA LEU A 203 0.49 -60.87 20.09
C LEU A 203 -0.75 -60.01 20.33
N MET A 204 -1.74 -60.51 21.07
CA MET A 204 -2.92 -59.74 21.45
C MET A 204 -2.53 -58.48 22.25
N LYS A 205 -1.63 -58.61 23.24
CA LYS A 205 -1.13 -57.44 23.98
C LYS A 205 -0.44 -56.41 23.09
N LYS A 206 0.39 -56.86 22.14
CA LYS A 206 1.05 -55.97 21.17
C LYS A 206 0.05 -55.27 20.25
N SER A 207 -0.99 -56.00 19.82
CA SER A 207 -2.09 -55.44 19.02
C SER A 207 -2.87 -54.38 19.79
N ASP A 208 -3.23 -54.66 21.04
CA ASP A 208 -3.95 -53.73 21.91
C ASP A 208 -3.11 -52.46 22.17
N GLU A 209 -1.82 -52.63 22.43
CA GLU A 209 -0.90 -51.51 22.64
C GLU A 209 -0.74 -50.66 21.38
N LYS A 210 -0.56 -51.28 20.21
CA LYS A 210 -0.48 -50.55 18.94
C LYS A 210 -1.78 -49.79 18.64
N THR A 211 -2.92 -50.37 18.94
CA THR A 211 -4.23 -49.71 18.80
C THR A 211 -4.32 -48.48 19.71
N ARG A 212 -3.92 -48.60 20.99
CA ARG A 212 -3.89 -47.47 21.92
C ARG A 212 -2.95 -46.34 21.50
N LEU A 213 -1.77 -46.69 20.99
CA LEU A 213 -0.81 -45.71 20.49
C LEU A 213 -1.37 -44.97 19.27
N ASN A 214 -1.96 -45.71 18.33
CA ASN A 214 -2.60 -45.10 17.16
C ASN A 214 -3.74 -44.15 17.56
N ASP A 215 -4.62 -44.54 18.50
CA ASP A 215 -5.68 -43.68 19.02
C ASP A 215 -5.12 -42.39 19.67
N LEU A 216 -3.98 -42.49 20.37
CA LEU A 216 -3.35 -41.33 20.99
C LEU A 216 -2.77 -40.38 19.94
N GLU A 217 -2.07 -40.92 18.93
CA GLU A 217 -1.54 -40.12 17.84
C GLU A 217 -2.67 -39.46 17.01
N GLU A 218 -3.78 -40.17 16.77
CA GLU A 218 -4.95 -39.62 16.08
C GLU A 218 -5.53 -38.43 16.86
N ARG A 219 -5.71 -38.56 18.18
CA ARG A 219 -6.14 -37.43 19.04
C ARG A 219 -5.16 -36.25 19.01
N GLN A 220 -3.85 -36.51 18.93
CA GLN A 220 -2.85 -35.46 18.83
C GLN A 220 -2.93 -34.75 17.47
N ARG A 221 -3.10 -35.49 16.38
CA ARG A 221 -3.32 -34.95 15.03
C ARG A 221 -4.60 -34.13 14.97
N ASP A 222 -5.71 -34.61 15.54
CA ASP A 222 -6.97 -33.88 15.61
C ASP A 222 -6.81 -32.58 16.42
N SER A 223 -6.12 -32.64 17.56
CA SER A 223 -5.84 -31.44 18.36
C SER A 223 -5.00 -30.42 17.61
N LEU A 224 -4.02 -30.87 16.82
CA LEU A 224 -3.22 -29.99 15.98
C LEU A 224 -4.05 -29.42 14.83
N LEU A 225 -4.90 -30.23 14.20
CA LEU A 225 -5.79 -29.81 13.12
C LEU A 225 -6.72 -28.67 13.58
N TYR A 226 -7.31 -28.78 14.78
CA TYR A 226 -8.15 -27.71 15.33
C TYR A 226 -7.36 -26.42 15.60
N LYS A 227 -6.14 -26.51 16.15
CA LYS A 227 -5.29 -25.33 16.36
C LYS A 227 -4.93 -24.64 15.05
N LEU A 228 -4.53 -25.42 14.04
CA LEU A 228 -4.21 -24.89 12.71
C LEU A 228 -5.44 -24.26 12.04
N GLN A 229 -6.61 -24.85 12.23
CA GLN A 229 -7.87 -24.27 11.74
C GLN A 229 -8.18 -22.93 12.41
N ASP A 230 -8.03 -22.84 13.74
CA ASP A 230 -8.20 -21.59 14.50
C ASP A 230 -7.19 -20.53 14.03
N ASP A 231 -5.92 -20.89 13.87
CA ASP A 231 -4.87 -19.99 13.38
C ASP A 231 -5.18 -19.44 11.98
N ILE A 232 -5.69 -20.30 11.08
CA ILE A 232 -6.11 -19.91 9.73
C ILE A 232 -7.28 -18.93 9.80
N ASP A 233 -8.28 -19.20 10.63
CA ASP A 233 -9.47 -18.34 10.72
C ASP A 233 -9.15 -17.01 11.40
N ASP A 234 -8.21 -16.99 12.36
CA ASP A 234 -7.64 -15.79 12.96
C ASP A 234 -6.88 -14.94 11.93
N VAL A 235 -6.03 -15.55 11.09
CA VAL A 235 -5.34 -14.84 10.00
C VAL A 235 -6.37 -14.24 9.02
N LYS A 236 -7.36 -15.02 8.58
CA LYS A 236 -8.41 -14.53 7.68
C LYS A 236 -9.18 -13.35 8.27
N LEU A 237 -9.50 -13.41 9.56
CA LEU A 237 -10.20 -12.34 10.25
C LEU A 237 -9.32 -11.07 10.31
N ARG A 238 -8.04 -11.21 10.67
CA ARG A 238 -7.08 -10.09 10.66
C ARG A 238 -6.96 -9.46 9.28
N CYS A 239 -6.72 -10.26 8.23
CA CYS A 239 -6.60 -9.76 6.87
C CYS A 239 -7.86 -8.99 6.42
N ARG A 240 -9.06 -9.50 6.76
CA ARG A 240 -10.33 -8.81 6.43
C ARG A 240 -10.46 -7.47 7.16
N ILE A 241 -10.06 -7.40 8.42
CA ILE A 241 -10.10 -6.16 9.21
C ILE A 241 -9.09 -5.16 8.66
N GLU A 242 -7.88 -5.61 8.33
CA GLU A 242 -6.82 -4.79 7.73
C GLU A 242 -7.25 -4.25 6.36
N GLU A 243 -7.84 -5.08 5.50
CA GLU A 243 -8.40 -4.67 4.20
C GLU A 243 -9.44 -3.56 4.39
N GLN A 244 -10.43 -3.77 5.26
CA GLN A 244 -11.44 -2.74 5.54
C GLN A 244 -10.87 -1.46 6.13
N PHE A 245 -9.81 -1.56 6.93
CA PHE A 245 -9.12 -0.41 7.49
C PHE A 245 -8.41 0.38 6.39
N VAL A 246 -7.65 -0.30 5.53
CA VAL A 246 -6.93 0.32 4.41
C VAL A 246 -7.91 0.98 3.45
N ASP A 247 -9.01 0.33 3.10
CA ASP A 247 -10.07 0.91 2.25
C ASP A 247 -10.63 2.21 2.84
N LYS A 248 -11.03 2.18 4.11
CA LYS A 248 -11.59 3.36 4.80
C LYS A 248 -10.55 4.47 4.93
N TRP A 249 -9.30 4.11 5.20
CA TRP A 249 -8.19 5.04 5.29
C TRP A 249 -7.92 5.71 3.94
N GLU A 250 -7.87 4.95 2.85
CA GLU A 250 -7.63 5.47 1.50
C GLU A 250 -8.77 6.40 1.07
N ILE A 251 -10.03 6.00 1.27
CA ILE A 251 -11.21 6.83 0.98
C ILE A 251 -11.14 8.15 1.76
N THR A 252 -10.81 8.09 3.04
CA THR A 252 -10.73 9.28 3.90
C THR A 252 -9.59 10.20 3.47
N ARG A 253 -8.42 9.63 3.18
CA ARG A 253 -7.26 10.36 2.68
C ARG A 253 -7.56 11.03 1.34
N GLY A 254 -8.24 10.32 0.43
CA GLY A 254 -8.69 10.86 -0.84
C GLY A 254 -9.63 12.04 -0.66
N LYS A 255 -10.65 11.90 0.19
CA LYS A 255 -11.60 12.99 0.51
C LYS A 255 -10.90 14.20 1.13
N GLN A 256 -9.99 13.97 2.08
CA GLN A 256 -9.23 15.05 2.71
C GLN A 256 -8.36 15.80 1.70
N ASN A 257 -7.68 15.08 0.81
CA ASN A 257 -6.86 15.71 -0.21
C ASN A 257 -7.69 16.53 -1.20
N VAL A 258 -8.84 16.01 -1.64
CA VAL A 258 -9.79 16.76 -2.48
C VAL A 258 -10.28 18.02 -1.78
N MET A 259 -10.62 17.94 -0.50
CA MET A 259 -11.06 19.11 0.28
C MET A 259 -9.95 20.16 0.39
N ARG A 260 -8.71 19.76 0.69
CA ARG A 260 -7.57 20.68 0.76
C ARG A 260 -7.32 21.37 -0.58
N LEU A 261 -7.30 20.61 -1.68
CA LEU A 261 -7.11 21.16 -3.02
C LEU A 261 -8.23 22.14 -3.39
N ARG A 262 -9.47 21.82 -3.02
CA ARG A 262 -10.61 22.70 -3.22
C ARG A 262 -10.48 24.00 -2.42
N ASP A 263 -10.09 23.92 -1.15
CA ASP A 263 -9.90 25.11 -0.31
C ASP A 263 -8.80 26.02 -0.87
N GLU A 264 -7.70 25.44 -1.37
CA GLU A 264 -6.62 26.18 -2.05
C GLU A 264 -7.13 26.80 -3.37
N GLU A 265 -7.88 26.05 -4.18
CA GLU A 265 -8.46 26.54 -5.44
C GLU A 265 -9.44 27.70 -5.18
N ASP A 266 -10.32 27.56 -4.19
CA ASP A 266 -11.28 28.59 -3.80
C ASP A 266 -10.56 29.84 -3.28
N SER A 267 -9.44 29.69 -2.55
CA SER A 267 -8.58 30.81 -2.14
C SER A 267 -8.01 31.57 -3.35
N TYR A 268 -7.46 30.86 -4.34
CA TYR A 268 -6.94 31.50 -5.56
C TYR A 268 -8.06 32.13 -6.39
N ARG A 269 -9.23 31.48 -6.47
CA ARG A 269 -10.41 32.01 -7.16
C ARG A 269 -10.86 33.35 -6.55
N ASN A 270 -10.93 33.42 -5.22
CA ASN A 270 -11.26 34.65 -4.51
C ASN A 270 -10.20 35.75 -4.76
N GLN A 271 -8.90 35.40 -4.75
CA GLN A 271 -7.84 36.35 -5.07
C GLN A 271 -7.94 36.89 -6.50
N ILE A 272 -8.26 36.03 -7.46
CA ILE A 272 -8.47 36.44 -8.87
C ILE A 272 -9.65 37.39 -8.97
N GLU A 273 -10.76 37.10 -8.29
CA GLU A 273 -11.94 37.97 -8.28
C GLU A 273 -11.64 39.34 -7.65
N ASP A 274 -10.96 39.36 -6.50
CA ASP A 274 -10.50 40.58 -5.82
C ASP A 274 -9.56 41.42 -6.70
N LEU A 275 -8.61 40.78 -7.40
CA LEU A 275 -7.70 41.49 -8.31
C LEU A 275 -8.44 42.01 -9.55
N THR A 276 -9.40 41.24 -10.07
CA THR A 276 -10.20 41.64 -11.22
C THR A 276 -11.04 42.87 -10.89
N THR A 277 -11.69 42.90 -9.72
CA THR A 277 -12.47 44.07 -9.28
C THR A 277 -11.58 45.29 -9.07
N LYS A 278 -10.40 45.13 -8.45
CA LYS A 278 -9.41 46.22 -8.31
C LYS A 278 -8.95 46.75 -9.66
N MET A 279 -8.65 45.88 -10.61
CA MET A 279 -8.24 46.28 -11.96
C MET A 279 -9.32 47.09 -12.68
N VAL A 280 -10.60 46.70 -12.54
CA VAL A 280 -11.72 47.47 -13.11
C VAL A 280 -11.83 48.86 -12.47
N LEU A 281 -11.65 48.96 -11.15
CA LEU A 281 -11.67 50.24 -10.42
C LEU A 281 -10.48 51.13 -10.81
N GLU A 282 -9.27 50.59 -10.87
CA GLU A 282 -8.08 51.33 -11.30
C GLU A 282 -8.23 51.85 -12.73
N LYS A 283 -8.76 51.01 -13.64
CA LYS A 283 -9.05 51.43 -15.01
C LYS A 283 -10.02 52.62 -15.03
N ARG A 284 -11.10 52.55 -14.25
CA ARG A 284 -12.08 53.64 -14.16
C ARG A 284 -11.45 54.93 -13.64
N VAL A 285 -10.68 54.86 -12.53
CA VAL A 285 -10.01 56.02 -11.95
C VAL A 285 -8.99 56.62 -12.93
N ASN A 286 -8.25 55.77 -13.64
CA ASN A 286 -7.32 56.22 -14.67
C ASN A 286 -8.06 56.94 -15.81
N ASP A 287 -9.19 56.40 -16.29
CA ASP A 287 -9.99 57.03 -17.33
C ASP A 287 -10.52 58.40 -16.88
N GLU A 288 -11.02 58.51 -15.64
CA GLU A 288 -11.48 59.77 -15.05
C GLU A 288 -10.32 60.79 -14.91
N MET A 289 -9.14 60.34 -14.47
CA MET A 289 -7.93 61.17 -14.38
C MET A 289 -7.48 61.68 -15.76
N GLN A 290 -7.49 60.80 -16.77
CA GLN A 290 -7.14 61.17 -18.14
C GLN A 290 -8.12 62.19 -18.72
N LEU A 291 -9.42 62.03 -18.45
CA LEU A 291 -10.43 63.03 -18.85
C LEU A 291 -10.21 64.37 -18.16
N TYR A 292 -9.91 64.37 -16.85
CA TYR A 292 -9.60 65.59 -16.11
C TYR A 292 -8.37 66.31 -16.68
N ILE A 293 -7.27 65.60 -16.92
CA ILE A 293 -6.04 66.16 -17.49
C ILE A 293 -6.32 66.76 -18.87
N LYS A 294 -7.05 66.04 -19.74
CA LYS A 294 -7.41 66.54 -21.07
C LYS A 294 -8.28 67.79 -21.00
N SER A 295 -9.28 67.82 -20.12
CA SER A 295 -10.13 68.99 -19.92
C SER A 295 -9.31 70.20 -19.47
N ASN A 296 -8.41 70.01 -18.51
CA ASN A 296 -7.54 71.08 -18.01
C ASN A 296 -6.53 71.54 -19.07
N GLN A 297 -5.99 70.63 -19.88
CA GLN A 297 -5.15 70.99 -21.01
C GLN A 297 -5.91 71.86 -22.02
N MET A 298 -7.15 71.48 -22.38
CA MET A 298 -7.98 72.26 -23.29
C MET A 298 -8.28 73.65 -22.73
N GLU A 299 -8.58 73.78 -21.43
CA GLU A 299 -8.82 75.07 -20.78
C GLU A 299 -7.57 75.95 -20.82
N LEU A 300 -6.38 75.39 -20.57
CA LEU A 300 -5.12 76.11 -20.66
C LEU A 300 -4.78 76.51 -22.09
N GLU A 301 -5.07 75.66 -23.08
CA GLU A 301 -4.91 75.98 -24.50
C GLU A 301 -5.85 77.12 -24.93
N GLU A 302 -7.09 77.12 -24.45
CA GLU A 302 -8.05 78.22 -24.70
C GLU A 302 -7.58 79.54 -24.06
N GLN A 303 -7.11 79.49 -22.81
CA GLN A 303 -6.53 80.68 -22.16
C GLN A 303 -5.29 81.18 -22.90
N LEU A 304 -4.41 80.27 -23.37
CA LEU A 304 -3.23 80.64 -24.15
C LEU A 304 -3.66 81.35 -25.45
N GLU A 305 -4.62 80.80 -26.18
CA GLU A 305 -5.14 81.38 -27.43
C GLU A 305 -5.76 82.76 -27.19
N GLU A 306 -6.50 82.93 -26.10
CA GLU A 306 -7.03 84.23 -25.68
C GLU A 306 -5.91 85.23 -25.41
N TRP A 307 -4.87 84.83 -24.67
CA TRP A 307 -3.72 85.69 -24.38
C TRP A 307 -2.92 86.04 -25.63
N MET A 308 -2.73 85.10 -26.55
CA MET A 308 -2.08 85.35 -27.85
C MET A 308 -2.88 86.37 -28.66
N THR A 309 -4.19 86.16 -28.80
CA THR A 309 -5.08 87.10 -29.50
C THR A 309 -5.06 88.50 -28.87
N ARG A 310 -5.09 88.58 -27.54
CA ARG A 310 -4.99 89.86 -26.82
C ARG A 310 -3.64 90.54 -27.04
N TYR A 311 -2.55 89.77 -27.04
CA TYR A 311 -1.21 90.28 -27.29
C TYR A 311 -1.10 90.84 -28.71
N ASP A 312 -1.52 90.06 -29.72
CA ASP A 312 -1.46 90.46 -31.13
C ASP A 312 -2.30 91.71 -31.39
N THR A 313 -3.53 91.77 -30.88
CA THR A 313 -4.40 92.95 -31.02
C THR A 313 -3.84 94.20 -30.34
N GLU A 314 -3.22 94.06 -29.17
CA GLU A 314 -2.57 95.18 -28.48
C GLU A 314 -1.27 95.60 -29.18
N MET A 315 -0.51 94.65 -29.74
CA MET A 315 0.67 94.93 -30.57
C MET A 315 0.28 95.69 -31.83
N GLU A 316 -0.71 95.22 -32.58
CA GLU A 316 -1.25 95.93 -33.76
C GLU A 316 -1.73 97.33 -33.39
N ARG A 317 -2.46 97.47 -32.26
CA ARG A 317 -2.92 98.79 -31.77
C ARG A 317 -1.74 99.73 -31.48
N ARG A 318 -0.69 99.24 -30.82
CA ARG A 318 0.51 100.02 -30.50
C ARG A 318 1.29 100.38 -31.75
N GLU A 319 1.48 99.45 -32.66
CA GLU A 319 2.15 99.69 -33.95
C GLU A 319 1.41 100.73 -34.78
N ASN A 320 0.07 100.62 -34.88
CA ASN A 320 -0.77 101.61 -35.52
C ASN A 320 -0.63 102.99 -34.85
N LYS A 321 -0.59 103.03 -33.51
CA LYS A 321 -0.39 104.29 -32.78
C LYS A 321 0.99 104.90 -33.05
N ILE A 322 2.04 104.08 -33.07
CA ILE A 322 3.40 104.50 -33.42
C ILE A 322 3.41 105.06 -34.85
N LEU A 323 2.76 104.40 -35.81
CA LEU A 323 2.68 104.85 -37.20
C LEU A 323 1.95 106.20 -37.31
N GLN A 324 0.81 106.35 -36.63
CA GLN A 324 0.08 107.62 -36.57
C GLN A 324 0.94 108.74 -35.97
N LEU A 325 1.63 108.47 -34.85
CA LEU A 325 2.51 109.46 -34.21
C LEU A 325 3.69 109.84 -35.09
N LYS A 326 4.29 108.88 -35.81
CA LYS A 326 5.35 109.15 -36.81
C LYS A 326 4.82 110.04 -37.93
N TYR A 327 3.65 109.75 -38.48
CA TYR A 327 3.02 110.57 -39.51
C TYR A 327 2.75 112.01 -39.01
N MET A 328 2.16 112.16 -37.81
CA MET A 328 1.91 113.47 -37.22
C MET A 328 3.21 114.25 -36.97
N ARG A 329 4.25 113.57 -36.46
CA ARG A 329 5.58 114.16 -36.31
C ARG A 329 6.10 114.66 -37.65
N ASP A 330 6.05 113.84 -38.71
CA ASP A 330 6.57 114.20 -40.03
C ASP A 330 5.82 115.40 -40.62
N GLN A 331 4.49 115.45 -40.48
CA GLN A 331 3.67 116.60 -40.87
C GLN A 331 4.02 117.88 -40.09
N THR A 332 4.22 117.77 -38.76
CA THR A 332 4.68 118.93 -37.97
C THR A 332 6.08 119.38 -38.36
N GLU A 333 6.97 118.46 -38.70
CA GLU A 333 8.33 118.76 -39.15
C GLU A 333 8.32 119.48 -40.51
N GLU A 334 7.47 119.05 -41.44
CA GLU A 334 7.24 119.73 -42.72
C GLU A 334 6.70 121.14 -42.52
N GLU A 335 5.70 121.33 -41.66
CA GLU A 335 5.15 122.64 -41.37
C GLU A 335 6.17 123.56 -40.69
N VAL A 336 6.97 123.05 -39.75
CA VAL A 336 8.08 123.81 -39.13
C VAL A 336 9.10 124.22 -40.19
N LYS A 337 9.52 123.32 -41.09
CA LYS A 337 10.43 123.65 -42.21
C LYS A 337 9.85 124.73 -43.13
N ARG A 338 8.54 124.65 -43.43
CA ARG A 338 7.82 125.66 -44.24
C ARG A 338 7.80 127.02 -43.54
N LEU A 339 7.43 127.05 -42.26
CA LEU A 339 7.39 128.28 -41.44
C LEU A 339 8.79 128.88 -41.27
N GLN A 340 9.82 128.05 -41.07
CA GLN A 340 11.21 128.50 -40.98
C GLN A 340 11.68 129.13 -42.29
N SER A 341 11.39 128.49 -43.43
CA SER A 341 11.68 129.05 -44.75
C SER A 341 10.96 130.40 -44.98
N LEU A 342 9.70 130.52 -44.56
CA LEU A 342 8.93 131.77 -44.65
C LEU A 342 9.49 132.86 -43.73
N PHE A 343 9.89 132.49 -42.51
CA PHE A 343 10.53 133.40 -41.55
C PHE A 343 11.85 133.93 -42.11
N ASP A 344 12.70 133.06 -42.65
CA ASP A 344 13.98 133.44 -43.25
C ASP A 344 13.78 134.36 -44.46
N ALA A 345 12.78 134.08 -45.31
CA ALA A 345 12.39 134.96 -46.42
C ALA A 345 11.98 136.35 -45.93
N ARG A 346 11.07 136.43 -44.94
CA ARG A 346 10.63 137.71 -44.35
C ARG A 346 11.75 138.45 -43.62
N GLN A 347 12.66 137.75 -42.94
CA GLN A 347 13.84 138.34 -42.31
C GLN A 347 14.76 138.96 -43.36
N ASN A 348 14.95 138.29 -44.50
CA ASN A 348 15.71 138.84 -45.61
C ASN A 348 15.02 140.07 -46.22
N GLU A 349 13.70 140.02 -46.47
CA GLU A 349 12.93 141.19 -46.92
C GLU A 349 13.04 142.36 -45.94
N MET A 350 12.94 142.11 -44.64
CA MET A 350 13.09 143.14 -43.60
C MET A 350 14.50 143.74 -43.60
N LYS A 351 15.55 142.91 -43.74
CA LYS A 351 16.94 143.38 -43.86
C LYS A 351 17.11 144.25 -45.11
N GLU A 352 16.57 143.82 -46.25
CA GLU A 352 16.60 144.61 -47.49
C GLU A 352 15.81 145.91 -47.36
N TRP A 353 14.65 145.91 -46.69
CA TRP A 353 13.87 147.11 -46.42
C TRP A 353 14.61 148.08 -45.48
N ILE A 354 15.28 147.58 -44.44
CA ILE A 354 16.12 148.41 -43.55
C ILE A 354 17.28 149.03 -44.33
N LYS A 355 17.97 148.26 -45.20
CA LYS A 355 19.02 148.76 -46.10
C LYS A 355 18.48 149.85 -47.02
N PHE A 356 17.38 149.59 -47.71
CA PHE A 356 16.71 150.55 -48.59
C PHE A 356 16.32 151.83 -47.84
N ARG A 357 15.68 151.69 -46.67
CA ARG A 357 15.30 152.82 -45.81
C ARG A 357 16.51 153.64 -45.39
N ASN A 358 17.62 153.00 -45.02
CA ASN A 358 18.85 153.69 -44.64
C ASN A 358 19.48 154.44 -45.82
N ILE A 359 19.52 153.84 -47.01
CA ILE A 359 19.98 154.50 -48.24
C ILE A 359 19.09 155.70 -48.57
N TRP A 360 17.77 155.51 -48.53
CA TRP A 360 16.79 156.55 -48.79
C TRP A 360 16.97 157.71 -47.79
N ARG A 361 17.08 157.41 -46.49
CA ARG A 361 17.34 158.40 -45.45
C ARG A 361 18.64 159.17 -45.68
N ARG A 362 19.72 158.48 -46.07
CA ARG A 362 21.00 159.13 -46.43
C ARG A 362 20.85 160.04 -47.65
N ARG A 363 20.15 159.60 -48.70
CA ARG A 363 19.85 160.42 -49.89
C ARG A 363 19.03 161.65 -49.52
N THR A 364 17.98 161.49 -48.71
CA THR A 364 17.14 162.60 -48.27
C THR A 364 17.93 163.59 -47.41
N MET A 365 18.75 163.10 -46.46
CA MET A 365 19.67 163.93 -45.67
C MET A 365 20.67 164.69 -46.55
N ALA A 366 21.29 164.02 -47.52
CA ALA A 366 22.20 164.67 -48.47
C ALA A 366 21.48 165.75 -49.29
N SER A 367 20.26 165.46 -49.77
CA SER A 367 19.45 166.45 -50.49
C SER A 367 19.08 167.66 -49.62
N LEU A 368 18.75 167.44 -48.34
CA LEU A 368 18.47 168.49 -47.35
C LEU A 368 19.71 169.33 -47.05
N LEU A 369 20.89 168.71 -46.92
CA LEU A 369 22.17 169.41 -46.76
C LEU A 369 22.52 170.26 -47.97
N ILE A 370 22.35 169.72 -49.19
CA ILE A 370 22.56 170.48 -50.43
C ILE A 370 21.55 171.63 -50.53
N GLN A 371 20.27 171.39 -50.25
CA GLN A 371 19.24 172.43 -50.28
C GLN A 371 19.47 173.52 -49.22
N SER A 372 19.89 173.15 -48.01
CA SER A 372 20.19 174.12 -46.95
C SER A 372 21.48 174.90 -47.23
N TRP A 373 22.51 174.24 -47.79
CA TRP A 373 23.70 174.91 -48.31
C TRP A 373 23.34 175.91 -49.41
N TRP A 374 22.53 175.51 -50.40
CA TRP A 374 22.12 176.39 -51.49
C TRP A 374 21.22 177.54 -50.99
N ARG A 375 20.26 177.28 -50.09
CA ARG A 375 19.48 178.36 -49.46
C ARG A 375 20.39 179.35 -48.70
N GLY A 376 21.39 178.86 -47.96
CA GLY A 376 22.37 179.71 -47.28
C GLY A 376 23.28 180.50 -48.23
N LEU A 377 23.60 179.95 -49.41
CA LEU A 377 24.39 180.63 -50.43
C LEU A 377 23.56 181.70 -51.17
N MET A 378 22.26 181.44 -51.43
CA MET A 378 21.31 182.44 -51.97
C MET A 378 21.18 183.68 -51.06
N VAL A 379 21.11 183.48 -49.74
CA VAL A 379 21.09 184.59 -48.76
C VAL A 379 22.41 185.37 -48.76
N ARG A 380 23.57 184.68 -48.74
CA ARG A 380 24.90 185.32 -48.69
C ARG A 380 25.28 186.07 -49.96
N LYS A 381 24.89 185.58 -51.14
CA LYS A 381 25.15 186.22 -52.43
C LYS A 381 24.05 187.24 -52.83
N LYS A 382 23.05 187.47 -51.96
CA LYS A 382 21.95 188.44 -52.16
C LYS A 382 21.22 188.25 -53.49
N LEU A 383 20.98 186.99 -53.86
CA LEU A 383 20.28 186.58 -55.08
C LEU A 383 18.81 186.28 -54.77
N GLY A 384 17.91 186.59 -55.71
CA GLY A 384 16.47 186.36 -55.56
C GLY A 384 15.78 187.36 -54.61
N PRO A 385 14.77 186.93 -53.81
CA PRO A 385 13.85 187.81 -53.09
C PRO A 385 14.48 188.68 -51.99
N TYR A 386 15.79 188.53 -51.71
CA TYR A 386 16.54 189.30 -50.70
C TYR A 386 17.19 190.59 -51.26
N LYS A 387 16.79 191.05 -52.45
CA LYS A 387 17.26 192.31 -53.07
C LYS A 387 16.38 193.50 -52.64
N VAL A 388 16.88 194.36 -51.75
CA VAL A 388 16.14 195.49 -51.16
C VAL A 388 16.04 196.69 -52.12
N LYS A 389 14.82 197.20 -52.39
CA LYS A 389 14.58 198.47 -53.12
C LYS A 389 13.76 199.47 -52.27
N LYS A 390 14.25 200.72 -52.18
CA LYS A 390 13.59 201.90 -51.56
C LYS A 390 12.64 202.60 -52.56
N LYS A 391 11.53 203.19 -52.07
CA LYS A 391 10.44 203.84 -52.83
C LYS A 391 10.50 205.38 -52.82
N LYS A 392 10.11 206.01 -53.95
CA LYS A 392 9.08 207.09 -54.16
C LYS A 392 9.29 207.77 -55.55
N PRO A 393 8.36 208.59 -56.11
CA PRO A 393 6.90 208.69 -55.95
C PRO A 393 6.15 208.72 -57.32
N GLY A 394 4.80 208.69 -57.33
CA GLY A 394 4.01 208.25 -58.51
C GLY A 394 3.34 209.32 -59.39
N LYS A 395 2.54 208.84 -60.38
CA LYS A 395 1.17 209.30 -60.70
C LYS A 395 0.54 208.53 -61.88
N ALA A 396 -0.79 208.35 -61.76
CA ALA A 396 -1.82 208.23 -62.82
C ALA A 396 -2.09 206.87 -63.53
N ALA A 397 -3.32 206.39 -63.25
CA ALA A 397 -4.38 205.88 -64.15
C ALA A 397 -4.16 204.58 -64.95
N LYS A 398 -5.18 203.79 -65.34
CA LYS A 398 -6.52 203.37 -64.84
C LYS A 398 -7.05 202.37 -65.90
N LYS A 399 -7.77 201.32 -65.49
CA LYS A 399 -8.56 200.35 -66.31
C LYS A 399 -7.73 199.34 -67.13
N ALA A 400 -8.06 198.05 -67.23
CA ALA A 400 -9.31 197.31 -66.95
C ALA A 400 -9.09 196.14 -65.96
#